data_AF-A0A357ELK0-F1
#
_entry.id   AF-A0A357ELK0-F1
#
_cell.length_a   1.000
_cell.length_b   1.000
_cell.length_c   1.000
_cell.angle_alpha   90.00
_cell.angle_beta   90.00
_cell.angle_gamma   90.00
#
_symmetry.space_group_name_H-M   'P 1'
#
loop_
_entity.id
_entity.type
_entity.pdbx_description
1 polymer ?
#
loop_
_entity_poly.entity_id
_entity_poly.type
_entity_poly.pdbx_seq_one_letter_code
_entity_poly.pdbx_strand_id
1 'polypeptide(L)' 'MLIRHKERKFGRGCVEGWTTHRRYLCARFADLLKPIDNMLAASPFLLTDRPLFVDYNLYGVLGN' A
#
# COMPACT_ATOMS: atom_id res chain seq x y z
N MET A 1 11.16 4.91 -28.52
CA MET A 1 10.41 5.43 -27.35
C MET A 1 10.65 4.51 -26.16
N LEU A 2 11.15 5.03 -25.03
CA LEU A 2 11.51 4.22 -23.87
C LEU A 2 10.26 3.85 -23.06
N ILE A 3 9.97 2.56 -22.87
CA ILE A 3 8.84 2.07 -22.06
C ILE A 3 9.30 1.85 -20.62
N ARG A 4 8.61 2.46 -19.65
CA ARG A 4 8.96 2.33 -18.22
C ARG A 4 8.75 0.89 -17.73
N HIS A 5 9.50 0.46 -16.71
CA HIS A 5 9.35 -0.88 -16.12
C HIS A 5 7.90 -1.16 -15.68
N LYS A 6 7.24 -0.18 -15.05
CA LYS A 6 5.84 -0.29 -14.63
C LYS A 6 4.89 -0.46 -15.83
N GLU A 7 5.13 0.23 -16.93
CA GLU A 7 4.29 0.09 -18.13
C GLU A 7 4.46 -1.26 -18.84
N ARG A 8 5.64 -1.89 -18.72
CA ARG A 8 5.83 -3.27 -19.17
C ARG A 8 5.03 -4.27 -18.34
N LYS A 9 4.87 -4.01 -17.03
CA LYS A 9 4.19 -4.92 -16.10
C LYS A 9 2.66 -4.69 -16.05
N PHE A 10 2.22 -3.44 -16.13
CA PHE A 10 0.83 -3.04 -15.86
C PHE A 10 0.12 -2.42 -17.08
N GLY A 11 0.74 -2.45 -18.26
CA GLY A 11 0.20 -1.87 -19.48
C GLY A 11 0.66 -0.42 -19.72
N ARG A 12 0.67 -0.04 -21.00
CA ARG A 12 1.11 1.29 -21.45
C ARG A 12 0.19 2.39 -20.90
N GLY A 13 0.75 3.50 -20.44
CA GLY A 13 -0.02 4.61 -19.86
C GLY A 13 -0.42 4.40 -18.40
N CYS A 14 -0.09 3.26 -17.77
CA CYS A 14 -0.47 3.01 -16.37
C CYS A 14 0.11 4.05 -15.40
N VAL A 15 1.33 4.52 -15.65
CA VAL A 15 2.01 5.50 -14.79
C VAL A 15 1.33 6.87 -14.85
N GLU A 16 0.94 7.29 -16.06
CA GLU A 16 0.15 8.51 -16.25
C GLU A 16 -1.22 8.37 -15.58
N GLY A 17 -1.91 7.24 -15.80
CA GLY A 17 -3.17 6.93 -15.13
C GLY A 17 -3.09 7.01 -13.61
N TRP A 18 -2.06 6.43 -13.00
CA TRP A 18 -1.83 6.52 -11.54
C TRP A 18 -1.54 7.94 -11.08
N THR A 19 -0.79 8.71 -11.86
CA THR A 19 -0.46 10.10 -11.54
C THR A 19 -1.72 10.96 -11.55
N THR A 20 -2.55 10.83 -12.60
CA THR A 20 -3.81 11.55 -12.76
C THR A 20 -4.81 11.21 -11.66
N HIS A 21 -4.90 9.93 -11.25
CA HIS A 21 -5.85 9.47 -10.24
C HIS A 21 -5.28 9.40 -8.82
N ARG A 22 -4.09 9.98 -8.58
CA ARG A 22 -3.35 9.83 -7.32
C ARG A 22 -4.21 10.05 -6.08
N ARG A 23 -5.00 11.14 -6.05
CA ARG A 23 -5.86 11.46 -4.90
C ARG A 23 -6.88 10.36 -4.61
N TYR A 24 -7.55 9.86 -5.65
CA TYR A 24 -8.53 8.79 -5.53
C TYR A 24 -7.86 7.49 -5.06
N LEU A 25 -6.72 7.12 -5.66
CA LEU A 25 -5.99 5.92 -5.30
C LEU A 25 -5.49 5.97 -3.85
N CYS A 26 -4.96 7.10 -3.40
CA CYS A 26 -4.54 7.30 -2.00
C CYS A 26 -5.73 7.21 -1.02
N ALA A 27 -6.90 7.77 -1.37
CA ALA A 27 -8.09 7.65 -0.53
C ALA A 27 -8.54 6.19 -0.41
N ARG A 28 -8.58 5.45 -1.53
CA ARG A 28 -8.89 4.01 -1.53
C ARG A 28 -7.87 3.19 -0.77
N PHE A 29 -6.58 3.54 -0.85
CA PHE A 29 -5.53 2.91 -0.07
C PHE A 29 -5.74 3.11 1.43
N ALA A 30 -6.01 4.34 1.88
CA ALA A 30 -6.33 4.62 3.28
C ALA A 30 -7.58 3.87 3.75
N ASP A 31 -8.63 3.79 2.93
CA ASP A 31 -9.84 3.01 3.25
C ASP A 31 -9.52 1.52 3.48
N LEU A 32 -8.61 0.95 2.70
CA LEU A 32 -8.21 -0.45 2.82
C LEU A 32 -7.34 -0.73 4.06
N LEU A 33 -6.73 0.30 4.66
CA LEU A 33 -5.94 0.18 5.88
C LEU A 33 -6.79 0.22 7.16
N LYS A 34 -8.05 0.65 7.09
CA LYS A 34 -8.94 0.73 8.28
C LYS A 34 -9.00 -0.54 9.14
N PRO A 35 -9.06 -1.77 8.57
CA PRO A 35 -9.04 -2.98 9.40
C PRO A 35 -7.72 -3.14 10.17
N ILE A 36 -6.59 -2.78 9.56
CA ILE A 36 -5.27 -2.79 10.18
C ILE A 36 -5.21 -1.75 11.30
N ASP A 37 -5.73 -0.55 11.09
CA ASP A 37 -5.82 0.48 12.13
C ASP A 37 -6.62 -0.03 13.33
N ASN A 38 -7.77 -0.69 13.09
CA ASN A 38 -8.58 -1.26 14.16
C ASN A 38 -7.86 -2.36 14.96
N MET A 39 -7.06 -3.20 14.28
CA MET A 39 -6.25 -4.23 14.93
C MET A 39 -5.17 -3.60 15.82
N LEU A 40 -4.47 -2.59 15.29
CA LEU A 40 -3.39 -1.89 15.99
C LEU A 40 -3.89 -0.96 17.10
N ALA A 41 -5.16 -0.54 17.06
CA ALA A 41 -5.79 0.17 18.15
C ALA A 41 -6.03 -0.72 19.39
N ALA A 42 -6.20 -2.03 19.18
CA ALA A 42 -6.47 -3.00 20.25
C ALA A 42 -5.21 -3.74 20.73
N SER A 43 -4.14 -3.77 19.93
CA SER A 43 -2.93 -4.54 20.18
C SER A 43 -1.69 -3.83 19.61
N PRO A 44 -0.52 -3.93 20.25
CA PRO A 44 0.71 -3.33 19.72
C PRO A 44 1.20 -3.93 18.39
N PHE A 45 0.77 -5.15 18.04
CA PHE A 45 1.09 -5.82 16.77
C PHE A 45 -0.14 -6.51 16.18
N LEU A 46 -0.08 -6.85 14.89
CA LEU A 46 -1.24 -7.31 14.12
C LEU A 46 -1.85 -8.61 14.64
N LEU A 47 -1.04 -9.63 14.93
CA LEU A 47 -1.54 -10.99 15.18
C LEU A 47 -1.21 -11.53 16.58
N THR A 48 -0.14 -11.06 17.20
CA THR A 48 0.36 -11.58 18.49
C THR A 48 0.84 -10.43 19.37
N ASP A 49 1.33 -10.75 20.57
CA ASP A 49 1.92 -9.79 21.52
C ASP A 49 3.37 -9.40 21.19
N ARG A 50 3.91 -9.91 20.07
CA ARG A 50 5.24 -9.62 19.54
C ARG A 50 5.19 -9.40 18.02
N PRO A 51 6.16 -8.69 17.42
CA PRO A 51 6.15 -8.44 15.98
C PRO A 51 6.45 -9.72 15.20
N LEU A 52 5.69 -9.93 14.13
CA LEU A 52 5.90 -10.98 13.15
C LEU A 52 6.23 -10.38 11.79
N PHE A 53 6.57 -11.22 10.82
CA PHE A 53 6.91 -10.80 9.47
C PHE A 53 5.82 -9.90 8.82
N VAL A 54 4.54 -10.11 9.17
CA VAL A 54 3.42 -9.29 8.67
C VAL A 54 3.50 -7.83 9.13
N ASP A 55 3.96 -7.56 10.35
CA ASP A 55 4.14 -6.20 10.87
C ASP A 55 5.24 -5.47 10.08
N TYR A 56 6.33 -6.16 9.77
CA TYR A 56 7.40 -5.62 8.93
C TYR A 56 6.96 -5.41 7.47
N ASN A 57 6.10 -6.29 6.93
CA ASN A 57 5.52 -6.07 5.60
C ASN A 57 4.64 -4.82 5.57
N LEU A 58 3.79 -4.63 6.59
CA LEU A 58 2.99 -3.41 6.71
C LEU A 58 3.89 -2.18 6.80
N TYR A 59 4.91 -2.22 7.65
CA TYR A 59 5.89 -1.14 7.77
C TYR A 59 6.54 -0.81 6.41
N GLY A 60 6.94 -1.82 5.64
CA GLY A 60 7.53 -1.64 4.31
C GLY A 60 6.56 -1.08 3.27
N VAL A 61 5.25 -1.37 3.38
CA VAL A 61 4.22 -0.79 2.51
C VAL A 61 3.97 0.68 2.84
N LEU A 62 4.01 1.05 4.12
CA LEU A 62 3.74 2.41 4.58
C LEU A 62 4.95 3.35 4.47
N GLY A 63 6.17 2.81 4.59
CA GLY A 63 7.42 3.59 4.58
C GLY A 63 8.05 3.82 3.19
N ASN A 64 7.48 3.27 2.12
CA ASN A 64 7.90 3.54 0.73
C ASN A 64 7.23 4.79 0.16
#